data_AF-A0A937HBX6-F1
#
_entry.id   AF-A0A937HBX6-F1
#
_cell.length_a   1.000
_cell.length_b   1.000
_cell.length_c   1.000
_cell.angle_alpha   90.00
_cell.angle_beta   90.00
_cell.angle_gamma   90.00
#
_symmetry.space_group_name_H-M   'P 1'
#
loop_
_entity.id
_entity.type
_entity.pdbx_description
1 polymer ?
#
loop_
_entity_poly.entity_id
_entity_poly.type
_entity_poly.pdbx_seq_one_letter_code
_entity_poly.pdbx_strand_id
1 'polypeptide(L)'
;MFRRLFQAHPASVGETYLEHMVHAAYFGSRMLLAGLACLIHALIPSLFQSTGREAITELYTKMVTHRRATATDTSSDASRQVRVT
;
A
#
# COMPACT_ATOMS: atom_id res chain seq x y z
N MET A 1 18.32 18.85 -6.08
CA MET A 1 18.28 17.56 -6.81
C MET A 1 17.35 16.53 -6.17
N PHE A 2 17.25 16.44 -4.84
CA PHE A 2 16.30 15.54 -4.14
C PHE A 2 14.80 15.84 -4.39
N ARG A 3 14.40 17.11 -4.57
CA ARG A 3 12.99 17.46 -4.79
C ARG A 3 12.36 16.83 -6.03
N ARG A 4 13.11 16.55 -7.10
CA ARG A 4 12.56 15.96 -8.34
C ARG A 4 12.24 14.47 -8.23
N LEU A 5 12.97 13.72 -7.39
CA LEU A 5 12.67 12.29 -7.16
C LEU A 5 11.43 12.10 -6.28
N PHE A 6 11.17 13.03 -5.36
CA PHE A 6 10.01 12.97 -4.45
C PHE A 6 8.78 13.74 -4.94
N GLN A 7 8.91 14.69 -5.89
CA GLN A 7 7.79 15.53 -6.37
C GLN A 7 7.41 15.34 -7.85
N ALA A 8 8.21 14.63 -8.66
CA ALA A 8 7.86 14.44 -10.09
C ALA A 8 6.95 13.23 -10.38
N HIS A 9 6.79 12.28 -9.44
CA HIS A 9 5.79 11.21 -9.57
C HIS A 9 4.37 11.56 -9.05
N PRO A 10 4.17 12.32 -7.94
CA PRO A 10 2.83 12.54 -7.38
C PRO A 10 1.88 13.35 -8.28
N ALA A 11 2.38 14.05 -9.30
CA ALA A 11 1.51 14.71 -10.29
C ALA A 11 0.78 13.73 -11.25
N SER A 12 1.12 12.44 -11.23
CA SER A 12 0.54 11.44 -12.14
C SER A 12 -0.59 10.59 -11.55
N VAL A 13 -0.94 10.77 -10.26
CA VAL A 13 -1.91 9.89 -9.56
C VAL A 13 -2.99 10.59 -8.73
N GLY A 14 -2.95 11.91 -8.56
CA GLY A 14 -4.06 12.66 -7.95
C GLY A 14 -4.20 12.54 -6.42
N GLU A 15 -3.29 11.88 -5.71
CA GLU A 15 -3.24 11.82 -4.24
C GLU A 15 -2.33 12.91 -3.65
N THR A 16 -2.64 13.37 -2.44
CA THR A 16 -1.75 14.32 -1.75
C THR A 16 -0.44 13.63 -1.36
N TYR A 17 0.69 14.32 -1.49
CA TYR A 17 2.02 13.80 -1.10
C TYR A 17 2.03 13.22 0.34
N LEU A 18 1.22 13.79 1.23
CA LEU A 18 1.08 13.33 2.61
C LEU A 18 0.37 11.98 2.71
N GLU A 19 -0.70 11.74 1.95
CA GLU A 19 -1.37 10.43 1.91
C GLU A 19 -0.41 9.35 1.42
N HIS A 20 0.34 9.63 0.35
CA HIS A 20 1.30 8.68 -0.19
C HIS A 20 2.47 8.42 0.77
N MET A 21 2.97 9.47 1.44
CA MET A 21 4.02 9.36 2.46
C MET A 21 3.55 8.52 3.66
N VAL A 22 2.33 8.74 4.15
CA VAL A 22 1.77 7.98 5.27
C VAL A 22 1.57 6.51 4.88
N HIS A 23 1.04 6.23 3.68
CA HIS A 23 0.93 4.86 3.18
C HIS A 23 2.30 4.18 3.06
N ALA A 24 3.26 4.83 2.40
CA ALA A 24 4.59 4.26 2.23
C ALA A 24 5.28 4.01 3.60
N ALA A 25 5.19 4.95 4.53
CA ALA A 25 5.72 4.81 5.88
C ALA A 25 5.04 3.69 6.67
N TYR A 26 3.73 3.52 6.54
CA TYR A 26 2.98 2.44 7.17
C TYR A 26 3.40 1.06 6.64
N PHE A 27 3.46 0.89 5.32
CA PHE A 27 3.90 -0.37 4.71
C PHE A 27 5.35 -0.69 5.10
N GLY A 28 6.25 0.28 5.00
CA GLY A 28 7.66 0.11 5.34
C GLY A 28 7.89 -0.25 6.81
N SER A 29 7.24 0.45 7.74
CA SER A 29 7.37 0.16 9.18
C SER A 29 6.87 -1.24 9.53
N ARG A 30 5.77 -1.70 8.94
CA ARG A 30 5.29 -3.08 9.15
C ARG A 30 6.21 -4.15 8.58
N MET A 31 6.78 -3.93 7.40
CA MET A 31 7.79 -4.84 6.85
C MET A 31 9.04 -4.92 7.73
N LEU A 32 9.51 -3.78 8.26
CA LEU A 32 10.69 -3.73 9.14
C LEU A 32 10.46 -4.51 10.44
N LEU A 33 9.32 -4.28 11.11
CA LEU A 33 8.97 -4.98 12.34
C LEU A 33 8.78 -6.49 12.11
N ALA A 34 8.12 -6.88 11.02
CA ALA A 34 7.96 -8.28 10.67
C ALA A 34 9.30 -8.95 10.35
N GLY A 35 10.21 -8.25 9.65
CA GLY A 35 11.56 -8.71 9.39
C GLY A 35 12.36 -8.93 10.68
N LEU A 36 12.29 -7.97 11.61
CA LEU A 36 12.89 -8.10 12.95
C LEU A 36 12.32 -9.30 13.72
N ALA A 37 11.00 -9.49 13.69
CA ALA A 37 10.37 -10.64 14.33
C ALA A 37 10.83 -11.98 13.71
N CYS A 38 10.97 -12.05 12.38
CA CYS A 38 11.53 -13.22 11.69
C CYS A 38 13.00 -13.49 12.06
N LEU A 39 13.81 -12.45 12.23
CA LEU A 39 15.20 -12.59 12.69
C LEU A 39 15.25 -13.15 14.12
N ILE A 40 14.39 -12.65 15.02
CA ILE A 40 14.28 -13.19 16.38
C ILE A 40 13.79 -14.64 16.34
N HIS A 41 12.81 -14.96 15.50
CA HIS A 41 12.32 -16.33 15.30
C HIS A 41 13.42 -17.27 14.79
N ALA A 42 14.31 -16.80 13.93
CA ALA A 42 15.45 -17.59 13.45
C ALA A 42 16.43 -17.94 14.59
N LEU A 43 16.54 -17.09 15.61
CA LEU A 43 17.33 -17.34 16.82
C LEU A 43 16.57 -18.20 17.84
N ILE A 44 15.25 -17.98 17.96
CA ILE A 44 14.37 -18.63 18.93
C ILE A 44 13.11 -19.12 18.18
N PRO A 45 13.10 -20.36 17.65
CA PRO A 45 12.04 -20.85 16.77
C PRO A 45 10.66 -20.99 17.45
N SER A 46 10.58 -20.87 18.76
CA SER A 46 9.32 -20.85 19.50
C SER A 46 8.68 -19.45 19.63
N LEU A 47 9.38 -18.38 19.26
CA LEU A 47 8.90 -17.00 19.37
C LEU A 47 8.49 -16.47 17.99
N PHE A 48 7.34 -15.82 17.84
CA PHE A 48 6.87 -15.17 16.59
C PHE A 48 6.58 -16.09 15.39
N GLN A 49 6.13 -17.32 15.61
CA GLN A 49 5.87 -18.31 14.55
C GLN A 49 4.87 -17.84 13.48
N SER A 50 3.87 -17.03 13.83
CA SER A 50 2.86 -16.53 12.89
C SER A 50 3.08 -15.10 12.41
N THR A 51 3.99 -14.35 13.03
CA THR A 51 4.11 -12.89 12.86
C THR A 51 4.53 -12.50 11.44
N GLY A 52 5.46 -13.24 10.84
CA GLY A 52 5.85 -12.99 9.45
C GLY A 52 4.71 -13.21 8.46
N ARG A 53 3.99 -14.33 8.60
CA ARG A 53 2.84 -14.68 7.75
C ARG A 53 1.70 -13.68 7.89
N GLU A 54 1.36 -13.31 9.12
CA GLU A 54 0.30 -12.34 9.42
C GLU A 54 0.62 -10.98 8.82
N ALA A 55 1.85 -10.48 8.99
CA ALA A 55 2.26 -9.21 8.41
C ALA A 55 2.17 -9.20 6.88
N ILE A 56 2.62 -10.27 6.20
CA ILE A 56 2.51 -10.37 4.74
C ILE A 56 1.04 -10.43 4.31
N THR A 57 0.21 -11.21 5.01
CA THR A 57 -1.23 -11.34 4.71
C THR A 57 -1.95 -10.00 4.85
N GLU A 58 -1.63 -9.25 5.91
CA GLU A 58 -2.17 -7.92 6.16
C GLU A 58 -1.79 -6.93 5.05
N LEU A 59 -0.49 -6.87 4.72
CA LEU A 59 0.03 -5.97 3.68
C LEU A 59 -0.53 -6.32 2.29
N TYR A 60 -0.61 -7.62 1.98
CA TYR A 60 -1.21 -8.12 0.73
C TYR A 60 -2.69 -7.72 0.62
N THR A 61 -3.45 -7.92 1.69
CA THR A 61 -4.88 -7.55 1.73
C THR A 61 -5.06 -6.06 1.51
N LYS A 62 -4.25 -5.22 2.18
CA LYS A 62 -4.29 -3.76 1.99
C LYS A 62 -3.93 -3.35 0.56
N MET A 63 -2.92 -3.98 -0.05
CA MET A 63 -2.51 -3.71 -1.43
C MET A 63 -3.62 -4.07 -2.45
N VAL A 64 -4.28 -5.20 -2.26
CA VAL A 64 -5.35 -5.66 -3.18
C VAL A 64 -6.64 -4.84 -3.02
N THR A 65 -7.01 -4.48 -1.80
CA THR A 65 -8.22 -3.68 -1.54
C THR A 65 -8.10 -2.27 -2.13
N HIS A 66 -6.93 -1.61 -1.99
CA HIS A 66 -6.72 -0.28 -2.57
C HIS A 66 -6.72 -0.28 -4.11
N ARG A 67 -6.29 -1.36 -4.77
CA ARG A 67 -6.38 -1.50 -6.24
C ARG A 67 -7.82 -1.56 -6.77
N ARG A 68 -8.76 -2.10 -6.00
CA ARG A 68 -10.16 -2.25 -6.43
C ARG A 68 -10.93 -0.93 -6.40
N ALA A 69 -10.59 -0.03 -5.50
CA ALA A 69 -11.22 1.29 -5.42
C ALA A 69 -10.99 2.09 -6.72
N THR A 70 -9.77 2.08 -7.25
CA THR A 70 -9.42 2.80 -8.49
C THR A 70 -10.10 2.23 -9.75
N ALA A 71 -10.38 0.93 -9.78
CA ALA A 71 -11.03 0.28 -10.91
C ALA A 71 -12.55 0.57 -11.00
N THR A 72 -13.17 0.99 -9.89
CA THR A 72 -14.63 1.18 -9.82
C THR A 72 -15.07 2.59 -10.25
N ASP A 73 -14.17 3.58 -10.18
CA ASP A 73 -14.49 4.97 -10.60
C ASP A 73 -14.49 5.18 -12.11
N THR A 74 -13.90 4.29 -12.90
CA THR A 74 -13.86 4.44 -14.37
C THR A 74 -15.16 3.99 -15.07
N SER A 75 -15.95 3.10 -14.47
CA SER A 75 -17.18 2.56 -15.08
C SER A 75 -18.44 3.40 -14.86
N SER A 76 -18.43 4.28 -13.85
CA SER A 76 -19.55 5.19 -13.54
C SER A 76 -19.64 6.37 -14.52
N ASP A 77 -18.50 6.91 -14.96
CA ASP A 77 -18.45 8.09 -15.84
C ASP A 77 -18.90 7.78 -17.28
N ALA A 78 -18.60 6.59 -17.80
CA ALA A 78 -19.02 6.15 -19.14
C ALA A 78 -20.54 5.96 -19.27
N SER A 79 -21.22 5.62 -18.17
CA SER A 79 -22.67 5.36 -18.17
C SER A 79 -23.52 6.65 -18.11
N ARG A 80 -22.92 7.77 -17.69
CA ARG A 80 -23.59 9.07 -17.58
C ARG A 80 -23.60 9.86 -18.88
N GLN A 81 -22.66 9.58 -19.79
CA GLN A 81 -22.51 10.30 -21.07
C GLN A 81 -23.45 9.80 -22.18
N VAL A 82 -23.94 8.55 -22.11
CA VAL A 82 -24.84 7.95 -23.13
C VAL A 82 -26.31 8.34 -22.92
N ARG A 83 -26.70 8.85 -21.75
CA ARG A 83 -28.11 9.11 -21.41
C ARG A 83 -28.58 10.55 -21.73
N VAL A 84 -27.74 11.39 -22.36
CA VAL A 84 -28.03 12.82 -22.60
C VAL A 84 -28.10 13.19 -24.10
N THR A 85 -27.93 12.24 -25.01
CA THR A 85 -28.19 12.42 -26.45
C THR A 85 -29.52 11.79 -26.85
#